data_AF-A0A4Q2WZW5-F1
#
_entry.id   AF-A0A4Q2WZW5-F1
#
_cell.length_a   1.000
_cell.length_b   1.000
_cell.length_c   1.000
_cell.angle_alpha   90.00
_cell.angle_beta   90.00
_cell.angle_gamma   90.00
#
_symmetry.space_group_name_H-M   'P 1'
#
loop_
_entity.id
_entity.type
_entity.pdbx_description
1 polymer ?
#
loop_
_entity_poly.entity_id
_entity_poly.type
_entity_poly.pdbx_seq_one_letter_code
_entity_poly.pdbx_strand_id
1 'polypeptide(L)'
;MFKLGVSAIALAIMLMSASAARAADESYDIHVTLLHQGRPFATPVMTVQAGERATIETTGPDAFKLALTATPIGADTVQIAGELQSAHGSALPKLIVKTGELATITAGAIGLELLCTSRSAAAP
;
A
#
# COMPACT_ATOMS: atom_id res chain seq x y z
N MET A 1 -47.06 53.16 -3.13
CA MET A 1 -45.84 53.77 -2.57
C MET A 1 -45.36 52.88 -1.42
N PHE A 2 -44.32 52.07 -1.66
CA PHE A 2 -43.55 51.14 -0.79
C PHE A 2 -44.32 50.22 0.19
N LYS A 3 -44.10 48.90 0.19
CA LYS A 3 -42.93 48.27 0.86
C LYS A 3 -42.63 46.84 0.35
N LEU A 4 -41.32 46.56 0.42
CA LEU A 4 -40.56 45.36 0.07
C LEU A 4 -40.89 44.11 0.93
N GLY A 5 -40.52 42.94 0.39
CA GLY A 5 -40.18 41.72 1.12
C GLY A 5 -39.72 40.63 0.15
N VAL A 6 -38.61 40.82 -0.57
CA VAL A 6 -37.25 40.29 -0.26
C VAL A 6 -37.23 38.78 0.03
N SER A 7 -36.75 38.05 -0.99
CA SER A 7 -35.86 36.89 -0.93
C SER A 7 -36.20 35.73 0.01
N ALA A 8 -37.02 34.82 -0.50
CA ALA A 8 -36.84 33.38 -0.27
C ALA A 8 -36.50 32.82 -1.66
N ILE A 9 -35.31 32.33 -1.97
CA ILE A 9 -34.78 31.03 -1.55
C ILE A 9 -33.28 31.09 -1.88
N ALA A 10 -32.47 31.49 -0.91
CA ALA A 10 -31.02 31.44 -0.97
C ALA A 10 -30.52 30.80 0.33
N LEU A 11 -30.80 29.51 0.51
CA LEU A 11 -30.27 28.75 1.66
C LEU A 11 -30.35 27.23 1.42
N ALA A 12 -29.62 26.74 0.40
CA ALA A 12 -29.36 25.31 0.22
C ALA A 12 -27.84 25.06 0.13
N ILE A 13 -27.07 25.78 0.95
CA ILE A 13 -25.64 25.57 1.15
C ILE A 13 -25.46 25.31 2.63
N MET A 14 -25.62 24.07 3.08
CA MET A 14 -25.02 23.57 4.33
C MET A 14 -25.37 22.09 4.46
N LEU A 15 -24.37 21.30 4.85
CA LEU A 15 -24.41 19.86 5.15
C LEU A 15 -24.02 18.91 4.00
N MET A 16 -22.96 19.24 3.26
CA MET A 16 -22.00 18.20 2.89
C MET A 16 -21.03 18.01 4.06
N SER A 17 -21.51 17.31 5.09
CA SER A 17 -20.68 16.86 6.19
C SER A 17 -19.64 15.89 5.63
N ALA A 18 -18.43 16.40 5.48
CA ALA A 18 -17.24 15.67 5.08
C ALA A 18 -17.09 14.40 5.93
N SER A 19 -17.48 13.26 5.38
CA SER A 19 -17.00 11.97 5.86
C SER A 19 -15.63 11.75 5.23
N ALA A 20 -14.65 12.56 5.64
CA ALA A 20 -13.26 12.18 5.49
C ALA A 20 -13.09 11.00 6.44
N ALA A 21 -13.26 9.79 5.92
CA ALA A 21 -12.76 8.59 6.56
C ALA A 21 -11.30 8.92 6.88
N ARG A 22 -11.00 9.06 8.18
CA ARG A 22 -9.62 9.17 8.64
C ARG A 22 -9.01 7.83 8.25
N ALA A 23 -8.38 7.77 7.08
CA ALA A 23 -7.39 6.74 6.82
C ALA A 23 -6.47 6.81 8.03
N ALA A 24 -6.46 5.74 8.84
CA ALA A 24 -5.49 5.64 9.89
C ALA A 24 -4.13 5.88 9.23
N ASP A 25 -3.29 6.70 9.86
CA ASP A 25 -1.91 6.98 9.45
C ASP A 25 -1.04 5.72 9.71
N GLU A 26 -1.55 4.58 9.26
CA GLU A 26 -0.97 3.27 9.44
C GLU A 26 0.02 3.05 8.30
N SER A 27 1.27 2.89 8.67
CA SER A 27 2.34 2.58 7.74
C SER A 27 2.88 1.19 8.03
N TYR A 28 3.40 0.55 7.00
CA TYR A 28 4.01 -0.76 7.09
C TYR A 28 5.43 -0.70 6.59
N ASP A 29 6.36 -1.21 7.38
CA ASP A 29 7.70 -1.50 6.90
C ASP A 29 7.69 -2.89 6.26
N ILE A 30 7.98 -2.94 4.96
CA ILE A 30 7.99 -4.16 4.17
C ILE A 30 9.42 -4.45 3.75
N HIS A 31 9.91 -5.58 4.24
CA HIS A 31 11.17 -6.18 3.82
C HIS A 31 10.85 -7.27 2.80
N VAL A 32 11.45 -7.19 1.62
CA VAL A 32 11.24 -8.19 0.56
C VAL A 32 12.57 -8.78 0.15
N THR A 33 12.64 -10.10 0.01
CA THR A 33 13.69 -10.80 -0.73
C THR A 33 13.13 -11.22 -2.08
N LEU A 34 13.69 -10.71 -3.17
CA LEU A 34 13.35 -11.11 -4.52
C LEU A 34 14.23 -12.30 -4.93
N LEU A 35 13.58 -13.37 -5.40
CA LEU A 35 14.21 -14.63 -5.77
C LEU A 35 14.08 -14.88 -7.27
N HIS A 36 15.16 -15.39 -7.89
CA HIS A 36 15.14 -16.00 -9.20
C HIS A 36 15.62 -17.45 -9.08
N GLN A 37 14.78 -18.42 -9.46
CA GLN A 37 15.03 -19.85 -9.31
C GLN A 37 15.45 -20.24 -7.87
N GLY A 38 14.80 -19.64 -6.88
CA GLY A 38 15.07 -19.87 -5.47
C GLY A 38 16.33 -19.20 -4.93
N ARG A 39 17.04 -18.39 -5.74
CA ARG A 39 18.24 -17.65 -5.31
C ARG A 39 17.93 -16.16 -5.17
N PRO A 40 18.33 -15.50 -4.07
CA PRO A 40 18.11 -14.07 -3.90
C PRO A 40 18.93 -13.27 -4.90
N PHE A 41 18.29 -12.27 -5.52
CA PHE A 41 18.96 -11.29 -6.39
C PHE A 41 18.80 -9.84 -5.89
N ALA A 42 17.81 -9.57 -5.03
CA ALA A 42 17.63 -8.24 -4.42
C ALA A 42 16.89 -8.32 -3.08
N THR A 43 17.13 -7.34 -2.20
CA THR A 43 16.49 -7.24 -0.88
C THR A 43 15.96 -5.82 -0.57
N PRO A 44 14.98 -5.31 -1.33
CA PRO A 44 14.45 -3.97 -1.08
C PRO A 44 13.69 -3.89 0.25
N VAL A 45 13.76 -2.70 0.85
CA VAL A 45 12.97 -2.31 2.01
C VAL A 45 12.20 -1.05 1.66
N MET A 46 10.91 -1.00 1.97
CA MET A 46 10.09 0.18 1.76
C MET A 46 9.05 0.36 2.86
N THR A 47 8.76 1.62 3.19
CA THR A 47 7.61 1.97 4.02
C THR A 47 6.42 2.25 3.12
N VAL A 48 5.29 1.59 3.37
CA VAL A 48 4.06 1.70 2.58
C VAL A 48 2.96 2.25 3.46
N GLN A 49 2.35 3.37 3.07
CA GLN A 49 1.15 3.88 3.73
C GLN A 49 -0.05 3.00 3.38
N ALA A 50 -0.92 2.74 4.35
CA ALA A 50 -2.11 1.93 4.15
C ALA A 50 -2.98 2.48 3.01
N GLY A 51 -3.30 1.62 2.04
CA GLY A 51 -4.09 1.98 0.85
C GLY A 51 -3.33 2.72 -0.23
N GLU A 52 -2.10 3.18 0.03
CA GLU A 52 -1.27 3.87 -0.96
C GLU A 52 -0.31 2.94 -1.67
N ARG A 53 0.16 3.39 -2.84
CA ARG A 53 1.15 2.67 -3.63
C ARG A 53 2.54 3.22 -3.36
N ALA A 54 3.43 2.38 -2.83
CA ALA A 54 4.85 2.66 -2.77
C ALA A 54 5.58 2.03 -3.96
N THR A 55 6.69 2.61 -4.41
CA THR A 55 7.47 2.07 -5.52
C THR A 55 8.96 2.27 -5.27
N ILE A 56 9.75 1.22 -5.53
CA ILE A 56 11.20 1.27 -5.62
C ILE A 56 11.62 0.82 -7.01
N GLU A 57 12.63 1.48 -7.56
CA GLU A 57 13.18 1.18 -8.88
C GLU A 57 14.71 1.24 -8.79
N THR A 58 15.35 0.25 -9.40
CA THR A 58 16.81 0.12 -9.45
C THR A 58 17.25 -0.05 -10.90
N THR A 59 18.49 0.37 -11.17
CA THR A 59 19.13 0.23 -12.48
C THR A 59 20.35 -0.69 -12.37
N GLY A 60 20.78 -1.27 -13.49
CA GLY A 60 21.93 -2.17 -13.56
C GLY A 60 21.58 -3.59 -14.03
N PRO A 61 22.50 -4.55 -13.89
CA PRO A 61 22.29 -5.93 -14.34
C PRO A 61 21.09 -6.63 -13.68
N ASP A 62 20.85 -6.32 -12.40
CA ASP A 62 19.74 -6.85 -11.61
C ASP A 62 18.62 -5.81 -11.43
N ALA A 63 18.42 -4.96 -12.45
CA ALA A 63 17.42 -3.91 -12.42
C ALA A 63 16.02 -4.49 -12.15
N PHE A 64 15.29 -3.82 -11.27
CA PHE A 64 13.90 -4.13 -11.00
C PHE A 64 13.10 -2.88 -10.63
N LYS A 65 11.81 -2.96 -10.87
CA LYS A 65 10.78 -2.05 -10.37
C LYS A 65 9.79 -2.87 -9.56
N LEU A 66 9.67 -2.55 -8.28
CA LEU A 66 8.73 -3.18 -7.38
C LEU A 66 7.79 -2.10 -6.84
N ALA A 67 6.50 -2.27 -7.08
CA ALA A 67 5.47 -1.47 -6.47
C ALA A 67 4.59 -2.34 -5.57
N LEU A 68 4.27 -1.83 -4.38
CA LEU A 68 3.46 -2.51 -3.39
C LEU A 68 2.34 -1.60 -2.88
N THR A 69 1.20 -2.20 -2.60
CA THR A 69 0.10 -1.59 -1.85
C THR A 69 -0.25 -2.51 -0.69
N ALA A 70 -0.32 -1.94 0.51
CA ALA A 70 -0.73 -2.62 1.73
C ALA A 70 -2.16 -2.23 2.08
N THR A 71 -3.03 -3.22 2.29
CA THR A 71 -4.42 -2.98 2.71
C THR A 71 -4.68 -3.75 4.00
N PRO A 72 -4.87 -3.08 5.14
CA PRO A 72 -5.30 -3.75 6.37
C PRO A 72 -6.64 -4.47 6.13
N ILE A 73 -6.73 -5.74 6.53
CA ILE A 73 -7.95 -6.56 6.42
C ILE A 73 -8.35 -7.23 7.75
N GLY A 74 -7.61 -6.95 8.82
CA GLY A 74 -7.84 -7.43 10.18
C GLY A 74 -6.83 -6.79 11.13
N ALA A 75 -6.86 -7.15 12.42
CA ALA A 75 -6.02 -6.53 13.45
C ALA A 75 -4.51 -6.69 13.16
N ASP A 76 -4.09 -7.90 12.77
CA ASP A 76 -2.70 -8.24 12.49
C ASP A 76 -2.50 -8.79 11.08
N THR A 77 -3.47 -8.55 10.19
CA THR A 77 -3.47 -9.12 8.83
C THR A 77 -3.58 -8.05 7.77
N VAL A 78 -2.68 -8.11 6.81
CA VAL A 78 -2.54 -7.14 5.73
C VAL A 78 -2.58 -7.88 4.40
N GLN A 79 -3.40 -7.42 3.47
CA GLN A 79 -3.29 -7.83 2.08
C GLN A 79 -2.20 -7.00 1.41
N ILE A 80 -1.18 -7.67 0.89
CA ILE A 80 -0.15 -7.06 0.03
C ILE A 80 -0.49 -7.40 -1.41
N ALA A 81 -0.65 -6.37 -2.23
CA ALA A 81 -0.72 -6.49 -3.69
C ALA A 81 0.51 -5.82 -4.28
N GLY A 82 1.13 -6.45 -5.28
CA GLY A 82 2.34 -5.94 -5.87
C GLY A 82 2.41 -6.09 -7.38
N GLU A 83 3.32 -5.30 -7.95
CA GLU A 83 3.76 -5.38 -9.34
C GLU A 83 5.28 -5.40 -9.35
N LEU A 84 5.85 -6.51 -9.83
CA LEU A 84 7.27 -6.68 -10.01
C LEU A 84 7.58 -6.74 -11.50
N GLN A 85 8.52 -5.92 -11.95
CA GLN A 85 9.18 -6.02 -13.24
C GLN A 85 10.68 -6.12 -12.98
N SER A 86 11.37 -7.11 -13.53
CA SER A 86 12.80 -7.30 -13.33
C SER A 86 13.47 -7.84 -14.58
N ALA A 87 14.81 -7.81 -14.60
CA ALA A 87 15.60 -8.49 -15.63
C ALA A 87 15.29 -10.00 -15.74
N HIS A 88 14.74 -10.60 -14.69
CA HIS A 88 14.42 -12.03 -14.62
C HIS A 88 12.95 -12.35 -14.98
N GLY A 89 12.13 -11.34 -15.22
CA GLY A 89 10.70 -11.48 -15.53
C GLY A 89 9.81 -10.58 -14.66
N SER A 90 8.50 -10.76 -14.82
CA SER A 90 7.49 -9.97 -14.13
C SER A 90 6.54 -10.85 -13.33
N ALA A 91 5.99 -10.30 -12.23
CA ALA A 91 5.02 -10.97 -11.38
C ALA A 91 4.01 -9.97 -10.80
N LEU A 92 2.80 -10.45 -10.53
CA LEU A 92 1.73 -9.69 -9.86
C LEU A 92 1.38 -10.36 -8.52
N PRO A 93 2.29 -10.33 -7.53
CA PRO A 93 2.06 -11.02 -6.27
C PRO A 93 0.85 -10.44 -5.54
N LYS A 94 -0.01 -11.34 -5.02
CA LYS A 94 -1.08 -10.99 -4.11
C LYS A 94 -1.10 -12.00 -2.98
N LEU A 95 -0.90 -11.53 -1.76
CA LEU A 95 -0.79 -12.37 -0.57
C LEU A 95 -1.45 -11.69 0.63
N ILE A 96 -2.03 -12.50 1.50
CA ILE A 96 -2.46 -12.07 2.83
C ILE A 96 -1.34 -12.47 3.78
N VAL A 97 -0.82 -11.51 4.52
CA VAL A 97 0.27 -11.72 5.47
C VAL A 97 -0.17 -11.37 6.87
N LYS A 98 0.35 -12.09 7.84
CA LYS A 98 0.27 -11.70 9.25
C LYS A 98 1.46 -10.82 9.59
N THR A 99 1.23 -9.71 10.29
CA THR A 99 2.30 -8.79 10.68
C THR A 99 3.31 -9.49 11.59
N GLY A 100 4.60 -9.24 11.35
CA GLY A 100 5.71 -9.87 12.06
C GLY A 100 6.05 -11.30 11.60
N GLU A 101 5.30 -11.89 10.68
CA GLU A 101 5.56 -13.23 10.15
C GLU A 101 6.10 -13.17 8.70
N LEU A 102 7.00 -14.10 8.37
CA LEU A 102 7.53 -14.24 7.02
C LEU A 102 6.52 -14.97 6.13
N ALA A 103 6.19 -14.37 5.01
CA ALA A 103 5.36 -14.97 3.97
C ALA A 103 6.18 -15.21 2.70
N THR A 104 5.88 -16.29 1.98
CA THR A 104 6.57 -16.62 0.73
C THR A 104 5.56 -16.90 -0.38
N ILE A 105 5.83 -16.37 -1.57
CA ILE A 105 5.08 -16.68 -2.79
C ILE A 105 6.06 -16.95 -3.93
N THR A 106 5.74 -17.92 -4.78
CA THR A 106 6.52 -18.23 -5.99
C THR A 106 5.59 -18.36 -7.18
N ALA A 107 5.97 -17.71 -8.29
CA ALA A 107 5.27 -17.76 -9.56
C ALA A 107 6.29 -18.05 -10.67
N GLY A 108 6.31 -19.29 -11.15
CA GLY A 108 7.32 -19.74 -12.10
C GLY A 108 8.72 -19.65 -11.50
N ALA A 109 9.64 -18.96 -12.19
CA ALA A 109 11.02 -18.76 -11.73
C ALA A 109 11.19 -17.59 -10.75
N ILE A 110 10.14 -16.79 -10.49
CA ILE A 110 10.22 -15.61 -9.62
C ILE A 110 9.60 -15.94 -8.27
N GLY A 111 10.32 -15.61 -7.20
CA GLY A 111 9.83 -15.75 -5.83
C GLY A 111 9.94 -14.43 -5.06
N LEU A 112 9.08 -14.28 -4.06
CA LEU A 112 9.14 -13.20 -3.09
C LEU A 112 9.04 -13.81 -1.68
N GLU A 113 9.98 -13.47 -0.82
CA GLU A 113 9.83 -13.61 0.62
C GLU A 113 9.55 -12.23 1.19
N LEU A 114 8.56 -12.10 2.05
CA LEU A 114 8.05 -10.82 2.51
C LEU A 114 7.82 -10.87 4.02
N LEU A 115 8.43 -9.93 4.73
CA LEU A 115 8.15 -9.63 6.13
C LEU A 115 7.50 -8.25 6.20
N CYS A 116 6.29 -8.19 6.75
CA CYS A 116 5.54 -6.96 6.94
C CYS A 116 5.45 -6.65 8.43
N THR A 117 5.85 -5.46 8.85
CA THR A 117 5.70 -4.99 10.23
C THR A 117 4.88 -3.71 10.27
N SER A 118 3.84 -3.67 11.11
CA SER A 118 3.05 -2.47 11.31
C SER A 118 3.86 -1.42 12.08
N ARG A 119 3.77 -0.18 11.63
CA ARG A 119 4.27 0.99 12.32
C ARG A 119 3.05 1.79 12.77
N SER A 120 2.55 1.45 13.95
CA SER A 120 1.53 2.27 14.60
C SER A 120 2.18 3.60 15.02
N ALA A 121 1.57 4.72 14.65
CA ALA A 121 1.88 5.98 15.31
C ALA A 121 1.54 5.81 16.79
N ALA A 122 2.55 5.76 17.65
CA ALA A 122 2.34 5.74 19.09
C ALA A 122 1.37 6.88 19.43
N ALA A 123 0.22 6.54 20.03
CA ALA A 123 -0.71 7.53 20.52
C ALA A 123 0.03 8.46 21.50
N PRO A 124 -0.06 9.79 21.34
CA PRO A 124 0.51 10.73 22.30
C PRO A 124 -0.16 10.60 23.67
#